data_AF-A0A418L707-F1
#
_entry.id   AF-A0A418L707-F1
#
_cell.length_a   1.000
_cell.length_b   1.000
_cell.length_c   1.000
_cell.angle_alpha   90.00
_cell.angle_beta   90.00
_cell.angle_gamma   90.00
#
_symmetry.space_group_name_H-M   'P 1'
#
loop_
_entity.id
_entity.type
_entity.pdbx_description
1 polymer ?
#
loop_
_entity_poly.entity_id
_entity_poly.type
_entity_poly.pdbx_seq_one_letter_code
_entity_poly.pdbx_strand_id
1 'polypeptide(L)'
;MTGLYVAALLIGIVAGLRAMTPLAVLSWAAFAKCLLLEGTWASFLASLVVAIIATVLAAGEIVNDKLPKTPSRKAPPAFAARVVLGAFYGAVFGTLAHDTSPGLLIGLVLGAIGAVIGTLGGAWARGALATAFGKDLPAALIEDAITVAAALAITAGLAT
;
A
#
# COMPACT_ATOMS: atom_id res chain seq x y z
N MET A 1 8.47 -18.39 4.28
CA MET A 1 9.11 -17.30 5.04
C MET A 1 9.65 -16.19 4.13
N THR A 2 10.51 -16.47 3.15
CA THR A 2 11.01 -15.46 2.20
C THR A 2 9.91 -14.71 1.43
N GLY A 3 8.82 -15.39 1.08
CA GLY A 3 7.67 -14.77 0.38
C GLY A 3 7.01 -13.62 1.15
N LEU A 4 6.98 -13.66 2.48
CA LEU A 4 6.38 -12.60 3.32
C LEU A 4 7.22 -11.33 3.33
N TYR A 5 8.55 -11.45 3.34
CA TYR A 5 9.45 -10.30 3.26
C TYR A 5 9.42 -9.65 1.88
N VAL A 6 9.31 -10.46 0.82
CA VAL A 6 9.07 -9.94 -0.53
C VAL A 6 7.72 -9.20 -0.59
N ALA A 7 6.66 -9.77 -0.04
CA ALA A 7 5.37 -9.11 0.03
C ALA A 7 5.39 -7.82 0.85
N ALA A 8 6.13 -7.78 1.97
CA ALA A 8 6.32 -6.57 2.78
C ALA A 8 6.98 -5.45 1.97
N LEU A 9 8.02 -5.77 1.18
CA LEU A 9 8.64 -4.81 0.28
C LEU A 9 7.69 -4.34 -0.82
N LEU A 10 7.02 -5.30 -1.50
CA LEU A 10 6.14 -5.01 -2.62
C LEU A 10 4.90 -4.20 -2.19
N ILE A 11 4.28 -4.53 -1.05
CA ILE A 11 3.16 -3.74 -0.52
C ILE A 11 3.61 -2.34 -0.11
N GLY A 12 4.85 -2.21 0.37
CA GLY A 12 5.50 -0.92 0.59
C GLY A 12 5.55 -0.11 -0.70
N ILE A 13 6.00 -0.70 -1.81
CA ILE A 13 6.02 -0.04 -3.12
C ILE A 13 4.63 0.45 -3.52
N VAL A 14 3.62 -0.41 -3.36
CA VAL A 14 2.21 -0.04 -3.61
C VAL A 14 1.78 1.14 -2.73
N ALA A 15 2.14 1.13 -1.45
CA ALA A 15 1.86 2.24 -0.52
C ALA A 15 2.54 3.56 -0.92
N GLY A 16 3.73 3.48 -1.51
CA GLY A 16 4.44 4.62 -2.07
C GLY A 16 3.73 5.24 -3.29
N LEU A 17 3.03 4.43 -4.07
CA LEU A 17 2.18 4.90 -5.18
C LEU A 17 0.87 5.48 -4.63
N ARG A 18 0.17 4.72 -3.79
CA ARG A 18 -1.08 5.12 -3.13
C ARG A 18 -1.13 4.59 -1.71
N ALA A 19 -1.23 5.50 -0.76
CA ALA A 19 -1.08 5.22 0.65
C ALA A 19 -2.26 4.42 1.22
N MET A 20 -3.49 4.67 0.75
CA MET A 20 -4.71 4.10 1.33
C MET A 20 -5.18 2.82 0.63
N THR A 21 -4.80 2.60 -0.62
CA THR A 21 -5.18 1.40 -1.37
C THR A 21 -4.76 0.09 -0.69
N PRO A 22 -3.52 -0.06 -0.18
CA PRO A 22 -3.13 -1.26 0.56
C PRO A 22 -3.97 -1.49 1.83
N LEU A 23 -4.34 -0.43 2.56
CA LEU A 23 -5.16 -0.56 3.77
C LEU A 23 -6.51 -1.20 3.45
N ALA A 24 -7.17 -0.76 2.37
CA ALA A 24 -8.44 -1.31 1.95
C ALA A 24 -8.29 -2.79 1.56
N VAL A 25 -7.28 -3.12 0.74
CA VAL A 25 -7.04 -4.50 0.28
C VAL A 25 -6.74 -5.44 1.45
N LEU A 26 -5.84 -5.05 2.36
CA LEU A 26 -5.49 -5.86 3.52
C LEU A 26 -6.68 -6.04 4.47
N SER A 27 -7.49 -5.00 4.69
CA SER A 27 -8.67 -5.09 5.54
C SER A 27 -9.73 -6.02 4.95
N TRP A 28 -9.97 -5.95 3.64
CA TRP A 28 -10.90 -6.86 2.97
C TRP A 28 -10.39 -8.31 2.96
N ALA A 29 -9.09 -8.51 2.72
CA ALA A 29 -8.50 -9.84 2.77
C ALA A 29 -8.54 -10.45 4.18
N ALA A 30 -8.30 -9.63 5.21
CA ALA A 30 -8.43 -10.05 6.60
C ALA A 30 -9.88 -10.35 6.99
N PHE A 31 -10.83 -9.50 6.60
CA PHE A 31 -12.26 -9.72 6.85
C PHE A 31 -12.79 -10.98 6.15
N ALA A 32 -12.35 -11.22 4.91
CA ALA A 32 -12.68 -12.43 4.15
C ALA A 32 -11.95 -13.69 4.64
N LYS A 33 -11.11 -13.58 5.68
CA LYS A 33 -10.26 -14.66 6.22
C LYS A 33 -9.25 -15.24 5.23
N CYS A 34 -8.99 -14.54 4.12
CA CYS A 34 -7.90 -14.87 3.20
C CYS A 34 -6.54 -14.53 3.83
N LEU A 35 -6.51 -13.56 4.74
CA LEU A 35 -5.32 -13.18 5.51
C LEU A 35 -5.58 -13.42 7.00
N LEU A 36 -4.98 -14.47 7.56
CA LEU A 36 -5.20 -14.88 8.95
C LEU A 36 -4.40 -14.00 9.91
N LEU A 37 -5.03 -12.91 10.38
CA LEU A 37 -4.46 -11.99 11.39
C LEU A 37 -4.94 -12.28 12.81
N GLU A 38 -5.72 -13.35 13.03
CA GLU A 38 -6.21 -13.75 14.36
C GLU A 38 -5.05 -14.00 15.32
N GLY A 39 -5.16 -13.50 16.55
CA GLY A 39 -4.10 -13.59 17.56
C GLY A 39 -2.97 -12.57 17.42
N THR A 40 -2.92 -11.78 16.34
CA THR A 40 -1.91 -10.73 16.13
C THR A 40 -2.40 -9.34 16.56
N TRP A 41 -1.48 -8.39 16.72
CA TRP A 41 -1.82 -6.99 16.96
C TRP A 41 -2.61 -6.35 15.81
N ALA A 42 -2.48 -6.90 14.59
CA ALA A 42 -3.13 -6.42 13.37
C ALA A 42 -4.54 -7.00 13.16
N SER A 43 -5.05 -7.80 14.09
CA SER A 43 -6.38 -8.43 14.02
C SER A 43 -7.54 -7.45 13.80
N PHE A 44 -7.39 -6.19 14.19
CA PHE A 44 -8.40 -5.14 13.95
C PHE A 44 -8.69 -4.92 12.45
N LEU A 45 -7.74 -5.23 11.55
CA LEU A 45 -7.96 -5.16 10.10
C LEU A 45 -9.03 -6.15 9.62
N ALA A 46 -9.32 -7.21 10.38
CA ALA A 46 -10.38 -8.16 10.06
C ALA A 46 -11.79 -7.64 10.39
N SER A 47 -11.94 -6.39 10.88
CA SER A 47 -13.24 -5.79 11.13
C SER A 47 -13.87 -5.22 9.85
N LEU A 48 -15.15 -5.54 9.61
CA LEU A 48 -15.92 -4.96 8.50
C LEU A 48 -15.93 -3.43 8.54
N VAL A 49 -16.01 -2.84 9.75
CA VAL A 49 -16.00 -1.39 9.93
C VAL A 49 -14.68 -0.80 9.43
N VAL A 50 -13.56 -1.44 9.75
CA VAL A 50 -12.22 -1.02 9.30
C VAL A 50 -12.11 -1.16 7.78
N ALA A 51 -12.61 -2.25 7.19
CA ALA A 51 -12.62 -2.43 5.74
C ALA A 51 -13.43 -1.35 5.00
N ILE A 52 -14.60 -0.98 5.54
CA ILE A 52 -15.44 0.10 4.97
C ILE A 52 -14.72 1.44 5.07
N ILE A 53 -14.21 1.80 6.26
CA ILE A 53 -13.49 3.07 6.47
C ILE A 53 -12.26 3.13 5.54
N ALA A 54 -11.48 2.06 5.45
CA ALA A 54 -10.31 1.99 4.59
C ALA A 54 -10.68 2.16 3.11
N THR A 55 -11.82 1.60 2.68
CA THR A 55 -12.33 1.77 1.31
C THR A 55 -12.72 3.21 1.04
N VAL A 56 -13.39 3.88 1.98
CA VAL A 56 -13.75 5.30 1.87
C VAL A 56 -12.49 6.17 1.80
N LEU A 57 -11.47 5.90 2.63
CA LEU A 57 -10.19 6.61 2.59
C LEU A 57 -9.46 6.40 1.26
N ALA A 58 -9.45 5.17 0.74
CA ALA A 58 -8.87 4.86 -0.57
C ALA A 58 -9.60 5.59 -1.71
N ALA A 59 -10.94 5.61 -1.69
CA ALA A 59 -11.72 6.38 -2.65
C ALA A 59 -11.44 7.88 -2.55
N GLY A 60 -11.37 8.43 -1.34
CA GLY A 60 -11.02 9.83 -1.09
C GLY A 60 -9.64 10.20 -1.61
N GLU A 61 -8.65 9.31 -1.45
CA GLU A 61 -7.32 9.49 -2.01
C GLU A 61 -7.35 9.50 -3.56
N ILE A 62 -8.18 8.65 -4.21
CA ILE A 62 -8.32 8.65 -5.69
C ILE A 62 -8.93 9.97 -6.17
N VAL A 63 -9.98 10.44 -5.48
CA VAL A 63 -10.66 11.68 -5.85
C VAL A 63 -9.73 12.88 -5.66
N ASN A 64 -9.04 12.98 -4.51
CA ASN A 64 -8.10 14.06 -4.22
C ASN A 64 -6.93 14.11 -5.21
N ASP A 65 -6.53 12.96 -5.76
CA ASP A 65 -5.46 12.89 -6.75
C ASP A 65 -5.84 13.50 -8.12
N LYS A 66 -7.13 13.60 -8.41
CA LYS A 66 -7.67 14.10 -9.70
C LYS A 66 -8.11 15.56 -9.65
N LEU A 67 -8.11 16.19 -8.48
CA LEU A 67 -8.51 17.58 -8.32
C LEU A 67 -7.38 18.54 -8.75
N PRO A 68 -7.68 19.67 -9.41
CA PRO A 68 -6.68 20.64 -9.87
C PRO A 68 -6.01 21.46 -8.74
N LYS A 69 -6.43 21.26 -7.48
CA LYS A 69 -5.99 22.01 -6.29
C LYS A 69 -5.11 21.21 -5.33
N THR A 70 -4.49 20.13 -5.78
CA THR A 70 -3.64 19.33 -4.90
C THR A 70 -2.28 20.03 -4.74
N PRO A 71 -1.84 20.36 -3.51
CA PRO A 71 -0.49 20.87 -3.28
C PRO A 71 0.53 19.85 -3.81
N SER A 72 1.65 20.34 -4.34
CA SER A 72 2.73 19.55 -4.97
C SER A 72 2.95 18.19 -4.30
N ARG A 73 2.90 17.10 -5.07
CA ARG A 73 3.10 15.70 -4.62
C ARG A 73 4.44 15.42 -3.92
N LYS A 74 5.37 16.38 -3.94
CA LYS A 74 6.63 16.35 -3.18
C LYS A 74 6.51 17.00 -1.79
N ALA A 75 5.30 17.40 -1.38
CA ALA A 75 5.06 17.95 -0.07
C ALA A 75 5.52 16.93 1.00
N PRO A 76 6.46 17.31 1.88
CA PRO A 76 7.01 16.43 2.90
C PRO A 76 5.95 15.65 3.71
N PRO A 77 4.76 16.21 4.03
CA PRO A 77 3.73 15.47 4.77
C PRO A 77 3.21 14.23 4.05
N ALA A 78 2.99 14.30 2.73
CA ALA A 78 2.45 13.19 1.96
C ALA A 78 3.48 12.06 1.79
N PHE A 79 4.76 12.42 1.61
CA PHE A 79 5.85 11.46 1.56
C PHE A 79 6.01 10.74 2.90
N ALA A 80 6.04 11.48 4.01
CA ALA A 80 6.14 10.90 5.35
C ALA A 80 4.97 9.94 5.64
N ALA A 81 3.73 10.34 5.31
CA ALA A 81 2.56 9.49 5.47
C ALA A 81 2.70 8.17 4.70
N ARG A 82 3.18 8.20 3.45
CA ARG A 82 3.41 6.99 2.64
C ARG A 82 4.45 6.07 3.25
N VAL A 83 5.55 6.61 3.77
CA VAL A 83 6.60 5.81 4.42
C VAL A 83 6.07 5.16 5.70
N VAL A 84 5.35 5.92 6.54
CA VAL A 84 4.74 5.40 7.78
C VAL A 84 3.73 4.30 7.47
N LEU A 85 2.90 4.49 6.44
CA LEU A 85 1.91 3.49 6.04
C LEU A 85 2.56 2.27 5.39
N GLY A 86 3.58 2.46 4.56
CA GLY A 86 4.39 1.37 4.02
C GLY A 86 5.02 0.53 5.11
N ALA A 87 5.62 1.18 6.11
CA ALA A 87 6.15 0.54 7.32
C ALA A 87 5.07 -0.25 8.06
N PHE A 88 3.89 0.34 8.25
CA PHE A 88 2.75 -0.32 8.88
C PHE A 88 2.31 -1.57 8.11
N TYR A 89 2.13 -1.50 6.79
CA TYR A 89 1.74 -2.68 5.98
C TYR A 89 2.82 -3.75 5.96
N GLY A 90 4.09 -3.35 5.89
CA GLY A 90 5.22 -4.28 6.01
C GLY A 90 5.23 -4.99 7.36
N ALA A 91 4.91 -4.29 8.45
CA ALA A 91 4.79 -4.88 9.78
C ALA A 91 3.64 -5.89 9.89
N VAL A 92 2.51 -5.66 9.20
CA VAL A 92 1.39 -6.63 9.10
C VAL A 92 1.85 -7.93 8.44
N PHE A 93 2.67 -7.89 7.39
CA PHE A 93 3.26 -9.10 6.82
C PHE A 93 4.34 -9.70 7.73
N GLY A 94 5.08 -8.85 8.45
CA GLY A 94 6.07 -9.28 9.45
C GLY A 94 5.46 -10.09 10.58
N THR A 95 4.22 -9.81 11.01
CA THR A 95 3.54 -10.63 12.03
C THR A 95 3.17 -12.03 11.55
N LEU A 96 2.98 -12.22 10.25
CA LEU A 96 2.67 -13.53 9.68
C LEU A 96 3.90 -14.43 9.58
N ALA A 97 5.11 -13.87 9.74
CA ALA A 97 6.38 -14.58 9.57
C ALA A 97 6.87 -15.31 10.85
N HIS A 98 5.98 -15.53 11.83
CA HIS A 98 6.16 -15.94 13.23
C HIS A 98 6.23 -14.78 14.24
N ASP A 99 5.60 -14.98 15.41
CA ASP A 99 5.53 -14.13 16.62
C ASP A 99 6.89 -13.76 17.26
N THR A 100 8.02 -14.00 16.59
CA THR A 100 9.33 -13.58 17.06
C THR A 100 9.63 -12.14 16.63
N SER A 101 10.08 -11.33 17.59
CA SER A 101 10.41 -9.91 17.47
C SER A 101 11.23 -9.47 16.23
N PRO A 102 12.09 -10.28 15.58
CA PRO A 102 12.81 -9.85 14.37
C PRO A 102 11.90 -9.71 13.13
N GLY A 103 10.86 -10.53 12.99
CA GLY A 103 10.02 -10.56 11.78
C GLY A 103 9.26 -9.26 11.56
N LEU A 104 8.73 -8.69 12.65
CA LEU A 104 8.02 -7.41 12.65
C LEU A 104 8.94 -6.25 12.25
N LEU A 105 10.16 -6.19 12.81
CA LEU A 105 11.13 -5.16 12.48
C LEU A 105 11.60 -5.26 11.02
N ILE A 106 11.87 -6.48 10.53
CA ILE A 106 12.28 -6.70 9.14
C ILE A 106 11.13 -6.29 8.21
N GLY A 107 9.90 -6.72 8.48
CA GLY A 107 8.72 -6.34 7.70
C GLY A 107 8.51 -4.83 7.66
N LEU A 108 8.60 -4.17 8.81
CA LEU A 108 8.50 -2.71 8.94
C LEU A 108 9.53 -1.99 8.07
N VAL A 109 10.80 -2.38 8.18
CA VAL A 109 11.90 -1.75 7.42
C VAL A 109 11.72 -1.98 5.92
N LEU A 110 11.37 -3.20 5.50
CA LEU A 110 11.13 -3.52 4.09
C LEU A 110 9.94 -2.74 3.54
N GLY A 111 8.86 -2.62 4.29
CA GLY A 111 7.69 -1.81 3.93
C GLY A 111 8.03 -0.33 3.77
N ALA A 112 8.84 0.22 4.68
CA ALA A 112 9.32 1.60 4.59
C ALA A 112 10.19 1.82 3.34
N ILE A 113 11.16 0.93 3.10
CA ILE A 113 12.03 0.97 1.92
C ILE A 113 11.19 0.88 0.64
N GLY A 114 10.22 -0.05 0.61
CA GLY A 114 9.29 -0.18 -0.49
C GLY A 114 8.55 1.12 -0.77
N ALA A 115 8.02 1.78 0.26
CA ALA A 115 7.29 3.04 0.09
C ALA A 115 8.15 4.17 -0.45
N VAL A 116 9.43 4.25 -0.07
CA VAL A 116 10.39 5.19 -0.66
C VAL A 116 10.57 4.88 -2.15
N ILE A 117 10.80 3.61 -2.50
CA ILE A 117 10.97 3.17 -3.89
C ILE A 117 9.71 3.50 -4.71
N GLY A 118 8.52 3.15 -4.23
CA GLY A 118 7.25 3.40 -4.89
C GLY A 118 6.98 4.88 -5.09
N THR A 119 7.28 5.71 -4.08
CA THR A 119 7.04 7.15 -4.19
C THR A 119 7.95 7.82 -5.21
N LEU A 120 9.25 7.52 -5.17
CA LEU A 120 10.22 8.12 -6.09
C LEU A 120 10.09 7.55 -7.52
N GLY A 121 9.96 6.23 -7.63
CA GLY A 121 9.77 5.53 -8.90
C GLY A 121 8.45 5.87 -9.58
N GLY A 122 7.35 5.95 -8.82
CA GLY A 122 6.04 6.37 -9.31
C GLY A 122 6.04 7.81 -9.81
N ALA A 123 6.65 8.74 -9.06
CA ALA A 123 6.77 10.13 -9.51
C ALA A 123 7.55 10.27 -10.82
N TRP A 124 8.64 9.50 -10.98
CA TRP A 124 9.41 9.48 -12.22
C TRP A 124 8.61 8.86 -13.38
N ALA A 125 8.00 7.70 -13.17
CA ALA A 125 7.22 6.99 -14.19
C ALA A 125 6.03 7.83 -14.66
N ARG A 126 5.31 8.48 -13.74
CA ARG A 126 4.17 9.33 -14.08
C ARG A 126 4.60 10.55 -14.88
N GLY A 127 5.74 11.17 -14.54
CA GLY A 127 6.31 12.26 -15.32
C GLY A 127 6.72 11.84 -16.75
N ALA A 128 7.31 10.66 -16.89
CA ALA A 128 7.65 10.10 -18.20
C ALA A 128 6.40 9.78 -19.04
N LEU A 129 5.38 9.17 -18.45
CA LEU A 129 4.11 8.85 -19.12
C LEU A 129 3.31 10.12 -19.47
N ALA A 130 3.29 11.13 -18.61
CA ALA A 130 2.65 12.41 -18.91
C ALA A 130 3.28 13.10 -20.12
N THR A 131 4.62 13.04 -20.21
CA THR A 131 5.37 13.56 -21.36
C THR A 131 5.06 12.78 -22.64
N ALA A 132 4.90 11.46 -22.53
CA ALA A 132 4.59 10.59 -23.67
C ALA A 132 3.13 10.74 -24.18
N PHE A 133 2.16 10.91 -23.27
CA PHE A 133 0.74 11.01 -23.63
C PHE A 133 0.25 12.44 -23.87
N GLY A 134 1.04 13.46 -23.51
CA GLY A 134 0.65 14.87 -23.57
C GLY A 134 -0.51 15.25 -22.63
N LYS A 135 -0.95 14.33 -21.75
CA LYS A 135 -2.02 14.49 -20.77
C LYS A 135 -1.75 13.62 -19.54
N ASP A 136 -2.02 14.16 -18.35
CA ASP A 136 -1.80 13.45 -17.06
C ASP A 136 -2.87 12.38 -16.74
N LEU A 137 -4.10 12.56 -17.26
CA LEU A 137 -5.24 11.72 -16.87
C LEU A 137 -5.08 10.23 -17.27
N PRO A 138 -4.60 9.87 -18.49
CA PRO A 138 -4.40 8.48 -18.87
C PRO A 138 -3.30 7.80 -18.04
N ALA A 139 -2.20 8.51 -17.77
CA ALA A 139 -1.11 8.01 -16.93
C ALA A 139 -1.58 7.75 -15.50
N ALA A 140 -2.42 8.63 -14.95
CA ALA A 140 -3.02 8.49 -13.63
C ALA A 140 -3.88 7.23 -13.49
N LEU A 141 -4.73 6.95 -14.48
CA LEU A 141 -5.63 5.79 -14.44
C LEU A 141 -4.87 4.46 -14.54
N ILE A 142 -3.82 4.41 -15.37
CA ILE A 142 -2.97 3.23 -15.49
C ILE A 142 -2.27 2.94 -14.16
N GLU A 143 -1.73 3.97 -13.50
CA GLU A 143 -1.08 3.84 -12.21
C GLU A 143 -2.05 3.33 -11.12
N ASP A 144 -3.27 3.87 -11.06
CA ASP A 144 -4.30 3.41 -10.14
C ASP A 144 -4.64 1.92 -10.36
N ALA A 145 -4.81 1.50 -11.61
CA ALA A 145 -5.13 0.12 -11.96
C ALA A 145 -4.00 -0.85 -11.59
N ILE A 146 -2.75 -0.48 -11.89
CA ILE A 146 -1.56 -1.27 -11.50
C ILE A 146 -1.47 -1.38 -9.99
N THR A 147 -1.73 -0.29 -9.26
CA THR A 147 -1.65 -0.27 -7.79
C THR A 147 -2.67 -1.21 -7.16
N VAL A 148 -3.92 -1.18 -7.62
CA VAL A 148 -4.97 -2.09 -7.13
C VAL A 148 -4.64 -3.54 -7.49
N ALA A 149 -4.27 -3.81 -8.75
CA ALA A 149 -3.94 -5.16 -9.20
C ALA A 149 -2.75 -5.76 -8.45
N ALA A 150 -1.69 -4.96 -8.23
CA ALA A 150 -0.52 -5.38 -7.48
C ALA A 150 -0.88 -5.69 -6.02
N ALA A 151 -1.64 -4.81 -5.35
CA ALA A 151 -2.07 -5.03 -3.97
C ALA A 151 -2.87 -6.34 -3.82
N LEU A 152 -3.81 -6.58 -4.73
CA LEU A 152 -4.60 -7.81 -4.76
C LEU A 152 -3.72 -9.04 -5.01
N ALA A 153 -2.83 -8.98 -6.01
CA ALA A 153 -1.96 -10.11 -6.36
C ALA A 153 -0.99 -10.48 -5.23
N ILE A 154 -0.38 -9.49 -4.57
CA ILE A 154 0.51 -9.70 -3.41
C ILE A 154 -0.26 -10.38 -2.28
N THR A 155 -1.47 -9.90 -1.99
CA THR A 155 -2.27 -10.42 -0.88
C THR A 155 -2.83 -11.81 -1.20
N ALA A 156 -3.29 -12.05 -2.42
CA ALA A 156 -3.80 -13.34 -2.87
C ALA A 156 -2.70 -14.41 -2.97
N GLY A 157 -1.48 -14.03 -3.39
CA GLY A 157 -0.33 -14.94 -3.42
C GLY A 157 0.14 -15.42 -2.03
N LEU A 158 -0.41 -14.83 -0.96
CA LEU A 158 -0.17 -15.20 0.42
C LEU A 158 -1.41 -15.75 1.13
N ALA A 159 -2.56 -15.80 0.45
CA ALA A 159 -3.76 -16.40 1.00
C ALA A 159 -3.57 -17.91 1.12
N THR A 160 -3.86 -18.44 2.30
CA THR A 160 -3.75 -19.86 2.67
C THR A 160 -5.04 -20.60 2.43
#